data_AF-A0A1G2D1X6-F1
#
_entry.id   AF-A0A1G2D1X6-F1
#
_cell.length_a   1.000
_cell.length_b   1.000
_cell.length_c   1.000
_cell.angle_alpha   90.00
_cell.angle_beta   90.00
_cell.angle_gamma   90.00
#
_symmetry.space_group_name_H-M   'P 1'
#
loop_
_entity.id
_entity.type
_entity.pdbx_description
1 polymer ?
#
loop_
_entity_poly.entity_id
_entity_poly.type
_entity_poly.pdbx_seq_one_letter_code
_entity_poly.pdbx_strand_id
1 'polypeptide(L)'
;MLRTLWHEIPPERQRLVIAMAMLACVVFILDHFGNASGLYHADYIGYDKIVHFTAGAFSGTFGLWLFQQSGAINERLHALSVAFLLAFWVGLGWEVYETLCNQPDTGTILYWGDTMLDMVADTLGGLSVGWILWRGID
;
A
#
# COMPACT_ATOMS: atom_id res chain seq x y z
N MET A 1 -5.59 -26.16 -6.73
CA MET A 1 -5.16 -24.98 -7.51
C MET A 1 -4.22 -24.07 -6.70
N LEU A 2 -4.54 -23.64 -5.47
CA LEU A 2 -3.60 -22.85 -4.65
C LEU A 2 -2.33 -23.62 -4.23
N ARG A 3 -2.46 -24.91 -3.89
CA ARG A 3 -1.30 -25.76 -3.54
C ARG A 3 -0.29 -25.93 -4.67
N THR A 4 -0.75 -25.95 -5.93
CA THR A 4 0.12 -26.14 -7.10
C THR A 4 0.92 -24.88 -7.41
N LEU A 5 0.30 -23.69 -7.31
CA LEU A 5 0.98 -22.40 -7.52
C LEU A 5 2.05 -22.11 -6.46
N TRP A 6 1.86 -22.59 -5.23
CA TRP A 6 2.84 -22.41 -4.15
C TRP A 6 4.20 -23.03 -4.46
N HIS A 7 4.19 -24.22 -5.09
CA HIS A 7 5.42 -24.92 -5.45
C HIS A 7 6.15 -24.30 -6.65
N GLU A 8 5.48 -23.43 -7.42
CA GLU A 8 6.08 -22.68 -8.53
C GLU A 8 6.81 -21.42 -8.05
N ILE A 9 6.52 -20.94 -6.84
CA ILE A 9 7.20 -19.79 -6.24
C ILE A 9 8.49 -20.27 -5.56
N PRO A 10 9.67 -19.75 -5.97
CA PRO A 10 10.93 -20.10 -5.33
C PRO A 10 10.92 -19.83 -3.81
N PRO A 11 11.51 -20.71 -2.98
CA PRO A 11 11.47 -20.57 -1.51
C PRO A 11 11.96 -19.21 -0.99
N GLU A 12 12.93 -18.60 -1.66
CA GLU A 12 13.46 -17.27 -1.34
C GLU A 12 12.44 -16.15 -1.55
N ARG A 13 11.42 -16.38 -2.40
CA ARG A 13 10.35 -15.40 -2.72
C ARG A 13 9.07 -15.65 -1.93
N GLN A 14 8.90 -16.83 -1.34
CA GLN A 14 7.71 -17.18 -0.54
C GLN A 14 7.49 -16.21 0.64
N ARG A 15 8.57 -15.73 1.26
CA ARG A 15 8.50 -14.75 2.35
C ARG A 15 7.85 -13.44 1.92
N LEU A 16 8.18 -12.95 0.71
CA LEU A 16 7.61 -11.73 0.16
C LEU A 16 6.11 -11.90 -0.12
N VAL A 17 5.71 -13.06 -0.65
CA VAL A 17 4.29 -13.38 -0.90
C VAL A 17 3.50 -13.46 0.39
N ILE A 18 4.05 -14.08 1.44
CA ILE A 18 3.45 -14.10 2.77
C ILE A 18 3.31 -12.68 3.33
N ALA A 19 4.36 -11.86 3.23
CA ALA A 19 4.32 -10.47 3.69
C ALA A 19 3.25 -9.64 2.96
N MET A 20 3.14 -9.79 1.64
CA MET A 20 2.08 -9.13 0.85
C MET A 20 0.69 -9.58 1.29
N ALA A 21 0.48 -10.88 1.49
CA ALA A 21 -0.81 -11.40 1.94
C ALA A 21 -1.16 -10.87 3.35
N MET A 22 -0.18 -10.81 4.25
CA MET A 22 -0.36 -10.23 5.59
C MET A 22 -0.71 -8.74 5.51
N LEU A 23 0.01 -7.95 4.71
CA LEU A 23 -0.26 -6.53 4.53
C LEU A 23 -1.65 -6.30 3.93
N ALA A 24 -2.05 -7.08 2.91
CA ALA A 24 -3.40 -7.00 2.35
C ALA A 24 -4.49 -7.30 3.39
N CYS A 25 -4.29 -8.34 4.22
CA CYS A 25 -5.20 -8.64 5.32
C CYS A 25 -5.26 -7.50 6.35
N VAL A 26 -4.12 -6.89 6.70
CA VAL A 26 -4.08 -5.77 7.65
C VAL A 26 -4.81 -4.57 7.07
N VAL A 27 -4.57 -4.18 5.82
CA VAL A 27 -5.28 -3.08 5.14
C VAL A 27 -6.79 -3.33 5.18
N PHE A 28 -7.22 -4.54 4.79
CA PHE A 28 -8.64 -4.89 4.80
C PHE A 28 -9.26 -4.81 6.20
N ILE A 29 -8.56 -5.32 7.23
CA ILE A 29 -9.04 -5.26 8.62
C ILE A 29 -9.13 -3.82 9.10
N LEU A 30 -8.11 -3.00 8.83
CA LEU A 30 -8.09 -1.61 9.25
C LEU A 30 -9.19 -0.81 8.54
N ASP A 31 -9.35 -0.98 7.23
CA ASP A 31 -10.40 -0.30 6.47
C ASP A 31 -11.80 -0.71 6.95
N HIS A 32 -12.05 -2.02 7.08
CA HIS A 32 -13.33 -2.51 7.56
C HIS A 32 -13.64 -2.01 8.98
N PHE A 33 -12.66 -2.04 9.88
CA PHE A 33 -12.84 -1.56 11.25
C PHE A 33 -13.04 -0.05 11.30
N GLY A 34 -12.29 0.72 10.51
CA GLY A 34 -12.39 2.17 10.44
C GLY A 34 -13.79 2.61 9.99
N ASN A 35 -14.33 1.96 8.95
CA ASN A 35 -15.68 2.19 8.47
C ASN A 35 -16.74 1.78 9.51
N ALA A 36 -16.59 0.60 10.12
CA ALA A 36 -17.58 0.08 11.08
C ALA A 36 -17.65 0.88 12.40
N SER A 37 -16.54 1.50 12.80
CA SER A 37 -16.42 2.25 14.06
C SER A 37 -16.49 3.77 13.88
N GLY A 38 -16.54 4.27 12.65
CA GLY A 38 -16.53 5.70 12.34
C GLY A 38 -15.20 6.39 12.63
N LEU A 39 -14.09 5.64 12.75
CA LEU A 39 -12.78 6.21 13.09
C LEU A 39 -12.22 7.13 12.00
N TYR A 40 -12.69 7.00 10.75
CA TYR A 40 -12.39 7.95 9.68
C TYR A 40 -12.97 9.34 9.93
N HIS A 41 -14.07 9.43 10.69
CA HIS A 41 -14.77 10.67 10.98
C HIS A 41 -14.48 11.23 12.38
N ALA A 42 -13.74 10.48 13.20
CA ALA A 42 -13.29 10.99 14.48
C ALA A 42 -12.27 12.12 14.21
N ASP A 43 -12.42 13.27 14.87
CA ASP A 43 -11.49 14.43 14.80
C ASP A 43 -10.03 14.10 15.19
N TYR A 44 -9.75 12.84 15.54
CA TYR A 44 -8.41 12.29 15.72
C TYR A 44 -7.77 11.95 14.36
N ILE A 45 -7.13 12.96 13.79
CA ILE A 45 -6.31 12.88 12.58
C ILE A 45 -5.21 11.83 12.79
N GLY A 46 -5.36 10.66 12.18
CA GLY A 46 -4.27 9.66 12.16
C GLY A 46 -4.67 8.25 11.78
N TYR A 47 -5.90 7.80 12.06
CA TYR A 47 -6.31 6.43 11.73
C TYR A 47 -6.23 6.17 10.24
N ASP A 48 -6.83 7.07 9.47
CA ASP A 48 -6.85 7.07 8.03
C ASP A 48 -5.43 7.02 7.43
N LYS A 49 -4.52 7.86 7.96
CA LYS A 49 -3.12 7.89 7.56
C LYS A 49 -2.37 6.58 7.87
N ILE A 50 -2.78 5.82 8.88
CA ILE A 50 -2.23 4.47 9.15
C ILE A 50 -2.71 3.47 8.09
N VAL A 51 -3.96 3.57 7.66
CA VAL A 51 -4.52 2.74 6.58
C VAL A 51 -3.76 3.02 5.29
N HIS A 52 -3.64 4.29 4.88
CA HIS A 52 -2.89 4.71 3.71
C HIS A 52 -1.42 4.30 3.78
N PHE A 53 -0.74 4.51 4.91
CA PHE A 53 0.64 4.04 5.06
C PHE A 53 0.77 2.52 4.82
N THR A 54 -0.17 1.74 5.35
CA THR A 54 -0.15 0.27 5.18
C THR A 54 -0.49 -0.15 3.76
N ALA A 55 -1.44 0.54 3.11
CA ALA A 55 -1.82 0.33 1.71
C ALA A 55 -0.68 0.68 0.74
N GLY A 56 0.02 1.78 1.00
CA GLY A 56 1.27 2.15 0.34
C GLY A 56 2.36 1.09 0.50
N ALA A 57 2.58 0.58 1.72
CA ALA A 57 3.53 -0.50 1.97
C ALA A 57 3.18 -1.78 1.19
N PHE A 58 1.91 -2.16 1.16
CA PHE A 58 1.43 -3.27 0.32
C PHE A 58 1.73 -3.04 -1.16
N SER A 59 1.35 -1.88 -1.70
CA SER A 59 1.52 -1.51 -3.10
C SER A 59 3.00 -1.50 -3.52
N GLY A 60 3.88 -0.96 -2.67
CA GLY A 60 5.33 -1.00 -2.87
C GLY A 60 5.88 -2.42 -2.87
N THR A 61 5.45 -3.26 -1.92
CA THR A 61 5.83 -4.68 -1.86
C THR A 61 5.40 -5.42 -3.14
N PHE A 62 4.18 -5.18 -3.59
CA PHE A 62 3.61 -5.80 -4.79
C PHE A 62 4.36 -5.40 -6.06
N GLY A 63 4.70 -4.12 -6.20
CA GLY A 63 5.49 -3.65 -7.35
C GLY A 63 6.86 -4.26 -7.43
N LEU A 64 7.53 -4.37 -6.29
CA LEU A 64 8.82 -5.03 -6.20
C LEU A 64 8.72 -6.50 -6.57
N TRP A 65 7.67 -7.20 -6.10
CA TRP A 65 7.43 -8.58 -6.49
C TRP A 65 7.25 -8.71 -8.01
N LEU A 66 6.40 -7.89 -8.64
CA LEU A 66 6.19 -7.91 -10.09
C LEU A 66 7.49 -7.65 -10.87
N PHE A 67 8.29 -6.67 -10.45
CA PHE A 67 9.54 -6.34 -11.12
C PHE A 67 10.66 -7.36 -10.88
N GLN A 68 10.66 -8.08 -9.76
CA GLN A 68 11.54 -9.23 -9.55
C GLN A 68 11.19 -10.41 -10.48
N GLN A 69 9.91 -10.56 -10.85
CA GLN A 69 9.50 -11.59 -11.82
C GLN A 69 9.96 -11.25 -13.24
N SER A 70 10.02 -9.96 -13.60
CA SER A 70 10.45 -9.54 -14.93
C SER A 70 11.98 -9.58 -15.14
N GLY A 71 12.76 -9.76 -14.07
CA GLY A 71 14.22 -9.70 -14.12
C GLY A 71 14.79 -8.29 -14.35
N ALA A 72 13.95 -7.26 -14.25
CA ALA A 72 14.34 -5.87 -14.55
C ALA A 72 15.07 -5.16 -13.39
N ILE A 73 15.19 -5.79 -12.22
CA ILE A 73 15.92 -5.23 -11.08
C ILE A 73 17.42 -5.52 -11.23
N ASN A 74 18.08 -4.70 -12.05
CA ASN A 74 19.55 -4.66 -12.08
C ASN A 74 20.12 -3.58 -11.14
N GLU A 75 19.31 -2.61 -10.71
CA GLU A 75 19.78 -1.47 -9.94
C GLU A 75 18.86 -1.10 -8.78
N ARG A 76 19.48 -0.78 -7.65
CA ARG A 76 18.86 -0.36 -6.38
C ARG A 76 17.91 0.85 -6.55
N LEU A 77 18.22 1.75 -7.49
CA LEU A 77 17.37 2.90 -7.83
C LEU A 77 16.05 2.50 -8.51
N HIS A 78 16.02 1.40 -9.27
CA HIS A 78 14.80 0.93 -9.91
C HIS A 78 13.79 0.41 -8.88
N ALA A 79 14.25 -0.24 -7.82
CA ALA A 79 13.39 -0.75 -6.76
C ALA A 79 12.62 0.37 -6.04
N LEU A 80 13.32 1.43 -5.63
CA LEU A 80 12.69 2.59 -4.99
C LEU A 80 11.72 3.31 -5.92
N SER A 81 12.10 3.50 -7.20
CA SER A 81 11.23 4.12 -8.19
C SER A 81 9.96 3.33 -8.45
N VAL A 82 10.05 2.00 -8.55
CA VAL A 82 8.88 1.12 -8.74
C VAL A 82 7.96 1.17 -7.51
N ALA A 83 8.54 1.08 -6.31
CA ALA A 83 7.77 1.13 -5.07
C ALA A 83 7.07 2.48 -4.91
N PHE A 84 7.77 3.59 -5.20
CA PHE A 84 7.19 4.93 -5.23
C PHE A 84 6.04 5.03 -6.24
N LEU A 85 6.28 4.66 -7.50
CA LEU A 85 5.29 4.83 -8.56
C LEU A 85 4.02 4.02 -8.28
N LEU A 86 4.13 2.76 -7.84
CA LEU A 86 2.94 1.98 -7.53
C LEU A 86 2.21 2.49 -6.30
N ALA A 87 2.91 2.83 -5.22
CA ALA A 87 2.25 3.39 -4.04
C ALA A 87 1.53 4.70 -4.37
N PHE A 88 2.18 5.59 -5.14
CA PHE A 88 1.58 6.85 -5.57
C PHE A 88 0.34 6.65 -6.45
N TRP A 89 0.42 5.81 -7.49
CA TRP A 89 -0.71 5.62 -8.41
C TRP A 89 -1.88 4.86 -7.78
N VAL A 90 -1.60 3.91 -6.88
CA VAL A 90 -2.66 3.23 -6.12
C VAL A 90 -3.32 4.19 -5.13
N GLY A 91 -2.53 4.96 -4.38
CA GLY A 91 -3.04 5.99 -3.47
C GLY A 91 -3.89 7.04 -4.20
N LEU A 92 -3.42 7.53 -5.35
CA LEU A 92 -4.20 8.46 -6.16
C LEU A 92 -5.52 7.82 -6.64
N GLY A 93 -5.50 6.54 -7.00
CA GLY A 93 -6.71 5.80 -7.36
C GLY A 93 -7.69 5.68 -6.20
N TRP A 94 -7.19 5.48 -4.98
CA TRP A 94 -7.98 5.45 -3.76
C TRP A 94 -8.63 6.81 -3.48
N GLU A 95 -7.87 7.91 -3.52
CA GLU A 95 -8.40 9.27 -3.33
C GLU A 95 -9.47 9.64 -4.37
N VAL A 96 -9.26 9.24 -5.62
CA VAL A 96 -10.25 9.41 -6.68
C VAL A 96 -11.49 8.57 -6.38
N TYR A 97 -11.34 7.34 -5.91
CA TYR A 97 -12.46 6.49 -5.50
C TYR A 97 -13.26 7.15 -4.38
N GLU A 98 -12.60 7.63 -3.32
CA GLU A 98 -13.28 8.31 -2.21
C GLU A 98 -14.00 9.57 -2.68
N THR A 99 -13.34 10.39 -3.50
CA THR A 99 -13.94 11.61 -4.07
C THR A 99 -15.21 11.29 -4.87
N LEU A 100 -15.25 10.16 -5.57
CA LEU A 100 -16.38 9.77 -6.42
C LEU A 100 -17.48 9.00 -5.68
N CYS A 101 -17.11 8.21 -4.66
CA CYS A 101 -18.00 7.25 -4.02
C CYS A 101 -18.45 7.67 -2.62
N ASN A 102 -17.65 8.45 -1.90
CA ASN A 102 -18.03 9.04 -0.62
C ASN A 102 -18.75 10.36 -0.91
N GLN A 103 -20.04 10.28 -1.25
CA GLN A 103 -20.88 11.46 -1.49
C GLN A 103 -20.84 12.43 -0.28
N PRO A 104 -21.10 13.74 -0.46
CA PRO A 104 -20.90 14.78 0.57
C PRO A 104 -21.88 14.73 1.78
N ASP A 105 -22.55 13.60 2.03
CA ASP A 105 -23.59 13.47 3.06
C ASP A 105 -23.07 13.54 4.51
N THR A 106 -21.75 13.58 4.73
CA THR A 106 -21.14 13.66 6.07
C THR A 106 -20.58 15.04 6.45
N GLY A 107 -20.69 16.07 5.61
CA GLY A 107 -20.16 17.41 5.95
C GLY A 107 -18.63 17.47 6.10
N THR A 108 -17.93 16.36 5.87
CA THR A 108 -16.51 16.30 5.58
C THR A 108 -16.31 16.84 4.17
N ILE A 109 -16.26 18.16 4.05
CA ILE A 109 -15.66 18.81 2.89
C ILE A 109 -14.31 18.13 2.70
N LEU A 110 -14.08 17.50 1.55
CA LEU A 110 -12.77 17.06 1.08
C LEU A 110 -11.76 18.17 1.38
N TYR A 111 -11.03 18.02 2.48
CA TYR A 111 -9.95 18.92 2.79
C TYR A 111 -8.82 18.47 1.89
N TRP A 112 -8.42 19.30 0.92
CA TRP A 112 -7.23 19.05 0.13
C TRP A 112 -6.01 18.67 0.99
N GLY A 113 -5.96 19.14 2.25
CA GLY A 113 -4.96 18.73 3.22
C GLY A 113 -5.02 17.25 3.62
N ASP A 114 -6.20 16.64 3.68
CA ASP A 114 -6.41 15.22 4.01
C ASP A 114 -5.85 14.34 2.90
N THR A 115 -6.38 14.48 1.69
CA THR A 115 -5.88 13.85 0.46
C THR A 115 -4.37 14.01 0.28
N MET A 116 -3.82 15.21 0.52
CA MET A 116 -2.36 15.40 0.41
C MET A 116 -1.59 14.58 1.46
N LEU A 117 -2.11 14.49 2.68
CA LEU A 117 -1.51 13.70 3.76
C LEU A 117 -1.67 12.19 3.51
N ASP A 118 -2.75 11.74 2.88
CA ASP A 118 -2.95 10.36 2.44
C ASP A 118 -1.95 9.96 1.36
N MET A 119 -1.82 10.79 0.34
CA MET A 119 -0.82 10.61 -0.72
C MET A 119 0.61 10.55 -0.16
N VAL A 120 0.91 11.36 0.87
CA VAL A 120 2.19 11.31 1.59
C VAL A 120 2.32 10.00 2.37
N ALA A 121 1.28 9.57 3.09
CA ALA A 121 1.29 8.34 3.86
C ALA A 121 1.49 7.11 2.96
N ASP A 122 0.75 6.99 1.86
CA ASP A 122 0.91 5.93 0.85
C ASP A 122 2.35 5.90 0.32
N THR A 123 2.87 7.05 -0.07
CA THR A 123 4.22 7.17 -0.62
C THR A 123 5.29 6.74 0.40
N LEU A 124 5.18 7.18 1.65
CA LEU A 124 6.10 6.80 2.73
C LEU A 124 6.01 5.31 3.04
N GLY A 125 4.80 4.73 3.01
CA GLY A 125 4.57 3.30 3.14
C GLY A 125 5.32 2.51 2.07
N GLY A 126 5.13 2.86 0.80
CA GLY A 126 5.80 2.21 -0.33
C GLY A 126 7.32 2.33 -0.27
N LEU A 127 7.83 3.53 0.01
CA LEU A 127 9.26 3.79 0.15
C LEU A 127 9.88 3.05 1.33
N SER A 128 9.18 2.89 2.45
CA SER A 128 9.70 2.17 3.62
C SER A 128 10.01 0.71 3.30
N VAL A 129 9.13 0.03 2.54
CA VAL A 129 9.37 -1.33 2.07
C VAL A 129 10.48 -1.36 1.03
N GLY A 130 10.47 -0.42 0.08
CA GLY A 130 11.55 -0.26 -0.89
C GLY A 130 12.91 -0.14 -0.22
N TRP A 131 13.00 0.61 0.89
CA TRP A 131 14.21 0.77 1.68
C TRP A 131 14.62 -0.48 2.45
N ILE A 132 13.67 -1.18 3.09
CA ILE A 132 13.95 -2.42 3.82
C ILE A 132 14.50 -3.48 2.87
N LEU A 133 13.87 -3.64 1.71
CA LEU A 133 14.30 -4.59 0.69
C LEU A 133 15.59 -4.12 0.00
N TRP A 134 15.80 -2.82 -0.17
CA TRP A 134 17.07 -2.23 -0.63
C TRP A 134 18.26 -2.63 0.24
N ARG A 135 18.07 -2.81 1.56
CA ARG A 135 19.10 -3.28 2.49
C ARG A 135 19.24 -4.80 2.58
N GLY A 136 18.28 -5.56 2.07
CA GLY A 136 18.28 -7.02 2.12
C GLY A 136 18.76 -7.71 0.84
N ILE A 137 19.03 -6.95 -0.22
CA ILE A 137 19.66 -7.43 -1.47
C ILE A 137 21.18 -7.31 -1.30
N ASP A 138 21.76 -8.32 -0.65
CA ASP A 138 23.20 -8.64 -0.62
C ASP A 138 23.43 -10.02 -1.25
#